data_AF-A0A7Y5WFU5-F1
#
_entry.id   AF-A0A7Y5WFU5-F1
#
_cell.length_a   1.000
_cell.length_b   1.000
_cell.length_c   1.000
_cell.angle_alpha   90.00
_cell.angle_beta   90.00
_cell.angle_gamma   90.00
#
_symmetry.space_group_name_H-M   'P 1'
#
loop_
_entity.id
_entity.type
_entity.pdbx_description
1 polymer ?
#
loop_
_entity_poly.entity_id
_entity_poly.type
_entity_poly.pdbx_seq_one_letter_code
_entity_poly.pdbx_strand_id
1 'polypeptide(L)'
;DAVPVDGLPLRAAARLLGLPDLDLVRALVEPPLEVVDGYVRPGDGGLPDALAAAATAVLAEVDHPFGAPDARRLAQVGLDAVAVARLHRAGVLLRLADGVVVRPGSDDLALAVLRDLRQPFTVSEARQALGTSRRVALPLLGLLDATGRTVRLADDRRRTR
;
A
#
# COMPACT_ATOMS: atom_id res chain seq x y z
N ASP A 1 -7.10 26.09 1.14
CA ASP A 1 -7.09 25.31 2.39
C ASP A 1 -6.92 23.83 2.12
N ALA A 2 -5.67 23.38 1.98
CA ALA A 2 -5.35 21.97 1.93
C ALA A 2 -4.78 21.58 3.30
N VAL A 3 -5.50 20.75 4.03
CA VAL A 3 -5.00 20.08 5.24
C VAL A 3 -4.01 19.01 4.78
N PRO A 4 -2.72 19.03 5.17
CA PRO A 4 -1.90 17.84 5.01
C PRO A 4 -2.27 16.87 6.12
N VAL A 5 -2.75 15.72 5.69
CA VAL A 5 -3.02 14.52 6.48
C VAL A 5 -1.67 14.01 7.03
N ASP A 6 -1.61 13.70 8.32
CA ASP A 6 -0.44 13.16 9.07
C ASP A 6 0.66 14.17 9.53
N GLY A 7 0.31 15.20 10.32
CA GLY A 7 1.31 15.99 11.07
C GLY A 7 0.77 17.09 11.99
N LEU A 8 1.47 17.39 13.09
CA LEU A 8 1.19 18.50 14.01
C LEU A 8 1.86 19.80 13.49
N PRO A 9 1.13 20.89 13.22
CA PRO A 9 1.75 22.14 12.77
C PRO A 9 2.82 22.63 13.76
N LEU A 10 3.97 23.10 13.26
CA LEU A 10 5.10 23.54 14.10
C LEU A 10 4.69 24.63 15.11
N ARG A 11 3.79 25.55 14.69
CA ARG A 11 3.19 26.57 15.55
C ARG A 11 2.25 25.99 16.62
N ALA A 12 1.55 24.90 16.31
CA ALA A 12 0.75 24.20 17.30
C ALA A 12 1.64 23.51 18.34
N ALA A 13 2.74 22.88 17.90
CA ALA A 13 3.74 22.29 18.80
C ALA A 13 4.38 23.33 19.74
N ALA A 14 4.77 24.51 19.22
CA ALA A 14 5.31 25.59 20.05
C ALA A 14 4.36 25.99 21.18
N ARG A 15 3.07 26.15 20.87
CA ARG A 15 2.04 26.50 21.87
C ARG A 15 1.84 25.41 22.91
N LEU A 16 1.85 24.14 22.51
CA LEU A 16 1.70 23.00 23.42
C LEU A 16 2.90 22.86 24.37
N LEU A 17 4.10 23.16 23.88
CA LEU A 17 5.34 23.09 24.65
C LEU A 17 5.66 24.39 25.43
N GLY A 18 4.86 25.43 25.27
CA GLY A 18 5.11 26.74 25.88
C GLY A 18 6.38 27.42 25.36
N LEU A 19 6.81 27.10 24.14
CA LEU A 19 8.05 27.62 23.56
C LEU A 19 7.79 28.95 22.83
N PRO A 20 8.67 29.95 23.02
CA PRO A 20 8.49 31.27 22.42
C PRO A 20 8.81 31.31 20.92
N ASP A 21 9.55 30.32 20.41
CA ASP A 21 10.04 30.29 19.04
C ASP A 21 9.86 28.90 18.39
N LEU A 22 9.59 28.91 17.09
CA LEU A 22 9.55 27.72 16.24
C LEU A 22 10.93 27.06 16.11
N ASP A 23 12.02 27.83 16.16
CA ASP A 23 13.37 27.27 16.06
C ASP A 23 13.74 26.43 17.28
N LEU A 24 13.19 26.76 18.47
CA LEU A 24 13.31 25.91 19.65
C LEU A 24 12.52 24.61 19.48
N VAL A 25 11.35 24.65 18.84
CA VAL A 25 10.63 23.41 18.48
C VAL A 25 11.48 22.58 17.53
N ARG A 26 12.05 23.18 16.47
CA ARG A 26 12.91 22.47 15.50
C ARG A 26 14.11 21.82 16.18
N ALA A 27 14.74 22.51 17.13
CA ALA A 27 15.88 21.99 17.88
C ALA A 27 15.52 20.81 18.81
N LEU A 28 14.25 20.70 19.21
CA LEU A 28 13.74 19.59 20.02
C LEU A 28 13.20 18.42 19.18
N VAL A 29 13.03 18.61 17.87
CA VAL A 29 12.62 17.53 16.98
C VAL A 29 13.82 16.63 16.74
N GLU A 30 13.77 15.45 17.36
CA GLU A 30 14.73 14.37 17.16
C GLU A 30 14.03 13.14 16.58
N PRO A 31 14.77 12.22 15.92
CA PRO A 31 14.22 10.95 15.49
C PRO A 31 13.47 10.22 16.63
N PRO A 32 12.33 9.57 16.33
CA PRO A 32 11.78 9.34 15.00
C PRO A 32 10.82 10.46 14.54
N LEU A 33 10.93 11.69 15.05
CA LEU A 33 10.14 12.83 14.56
C LEU A 33 10.96 13.63 13.53
N GLU A 34 10.26 14.23 12.57
CA GLU A 34 10.84 15.11 11.57
C GLU A 34 9.95 16.33 11.32
N VAL A 35 10.55 17.40 10.76
CA VAL A 35 9.81 18.59 10.32
C VAL A 35 9.73 18.61 8.80
N VAL A 36 8.52 18.48 8.25
CA VAL A 36 8.26 18.53 6.80
C VAL A 36 7.16 19.54 6.51
N ASP A 37 7.41 20.46 5.58
CA ASP A 37 6.49 21.53 5.17
C ASP A 37 5.89 22.34 6.34
N GLY A 38 6.63 22.48 7.45
CA GLY A 38 6.18 23.20 8.64
C GLY A 38 5.31 22.38 9.60
N TYR A 39 5.30 21.06 9.47
CA TYR A 39 4.62 20.12 10.35
C TYR A 39 5.62 19.19 11.03
N VAL A 40 5.47 19.01 12.35
CA VAL A 40 6.12 17.94 13.12
C VAL A 40 5.32 16.67 12.89
N ARG A 41 5.96 15.66 12.32
CA ARG A 41 5.34 14.36 12.09
C ARG A 41 6.30 13.26 12.52
N PRO A 42 5.82 12.03 12.76
CA PRO A 42 6.70 10.88 12.79
C PRO A 42 7.47 10.82 11.47
N GLY A 43 8.76 11.08 11.55
CA GLY A 43 9.71 10.69 10.53
C GLY A 43 9.79 9.18 10.46
N ASP A 44 10.32 8.72 9.35
CA ASP A 44 10.36 7.32 9.00
C ASP A 44 11.39 6.54 9.84
N GLY A 45 12.29 7.24 10.54
CA GLY A 45 13.26 6.65 11.47
C GLY A 45 14.00 5.47 10.86
N GLY A 46 14.55 5.62 9.64
CA GLY A 46 15.34 4.59 8.96
C GLY A 46 14.63 3.27 8.62
N LEU A 47 13.36 3.10 9.03
CA LEU A 47 12.60 1.90 8.79
C LEU A 47 12.12 1.71 7.33
N PRO A 48 11.93 2.73 6.47
CA PRO A 48 11.53 2.49 5.09
C PRO A 48 12.57 1.70 4.32
N ASP A 49 13.85 2.03 4.41
CA ASP A 49 14.86 1.43 3.52
C ASP A 49 15.09 -0.04 3.85
N ALA A 50 15.28 -0.37 5.14
CA ALA A 50 15.48 -1.76 5.57
C ALA A 50 14.21 -2.61 5.37
N LEU A 51 13.03 -2.06 5.67
CA LEU A 51 11.76 -2.75 5.50
C LEU A 51 11.35 -2.85 4.03
N ALA A 52 11.68 -1.86 3.20
CA ALA A 52 11.49 -1.90 1.76
C ALA A 52 12.41 -2.93 1.11
N ALA A 53 13.67 -3.01 1.55
CA ALA A 53 14.57 -4.07 1.12
C ALA A 53 14.03 -5.46 1.50
N ALA A 54 13.55 -5.62 2.75
CA ALA A 54 12.92 -6.86 3.21
C ALA A 54 11.65 -7.21 2.40
N ALA A 55 10.78 -6.23 2.15
CA ALA A 55 9.59 -6.42 1.33
C ALA A 55 9.93 -6.79 -0.11
N THR A 56 10.91 -6.12 -0.70
CA THR A 56 11.38 -6.41 -2.07
C THR A 56 11.94 -7.83 -2.15
N ALA A 57 12.77 -8.24 -1.17
CA ALA A 57 13.32 -9.58 -1.11
C ALA A 57 12.23 -10.65 -0.99
N VAL A 58 11.28 -10.47 -0.07
CA VAL A 58 10.18 -11.43 0.13
C VAL A 58 9.23 -11.49 -1.07
N LEU A 59 8.98 -10.38 -1.75
CA LEU A 59 8.22 -10.38 -2.99
C LEU A 59 9.00 -11.01 -4.15
N ALA A 60 10.34 -10.95 -4.14
CA ALA A 60 11.19 -11.59 -5.13
C ALA A 60 11.19 -13.12 -5.01
N GLU A 61 10.94 -13.68 -3.82
CA GLU A 61 10.79 -15.13 -3.59
C GLU A 61 9.60 -15.76 -4.34
N VAL A 62 8.67 -14.94 -4.85
CA VAL A 62 7.46 -15.40 -5.52
C VAL A 62 7.60 -15.28 -7.04
N ASP A 63 7.79 -16.37 -7.76
CA ASP A 63 8.07 -16.39 -9.22
C ASP A 63 6.90 -15.95 -10.14
N HIS A 64 5.88 -15.28 -9.59
CA HIS A 64 4.68 -14.89 -10.32
C HIS A 64 4.20 -13.48 -9.94
N PRO A 65 3.83 -12.61 -10.89
CA PRO A 65 3.49 -11.20 -10.64
C PRO A 65 2.22 -11.04 -9.78
N PHE A 66 1.31 -12.01 -9.85
CA PHE A 66 0.08 -12.04 -9.05
C PHE A 66 0.18 -13.04 -7.89
N GLY A 67 1.39 -13.44 -7.50
CA GLY A 67 1.62 -14.26 -6.32
C GLY A 67 1.78 -13.40 -5.07
N ALA A 68 1.32 -13.92 -3.93
CA ALA A 68 1.41 -13.24 -2.65
C ALA A 68 2.12 -14.16 -1.63
N PRO A 69 3.16 -13.69 -0.93
CA PRO A 69 3.77 -14.41 0.19
C PRO A 69 2.71 -14.79 1.24
N ASP A 70 2.97 -15.86 2.00
CA ASP A 70 2.11 -16.21 3.12
C ASP A 70 2.31 -15.27 4.32
N ALA A 71 1.28 -15.14 5.16
CA ALA A 71 1.29 -14.19 6.27
C ALA A 71 2.39 -14.49 7.32
N ARG A 72 2.75 -15.76 7.49
CA ARG A 72 3.82 -16.15 8.41
C ARG A 72 5.18 -15.69 7.88
N ARG A 73 5.41 -15.78 6.57
CA ARG A 73 6.62 -15.26 5.92
C ARG A 73 6.73 -13.75 6.06
N LEU A 74 5.63 -13.01 5.88
CA LEU A 74 5.59 -11.57 6.12
C LEU A 74 5.96 -11.22 7.56
N ALA A 75 5.38 -11.92 8.54
CA ALA A 75 5.70 -11.72 9.95
C ALA A 75 7.17 -12.01 10.29
N GLN A 76 7.79 -13.03 9.66
CA GLN A 76 9.21 -13.36 9.87
C GLN A 76 10.18 -12.24 9.48
N VAL A 77 9.78 -11.39 8.53
CA VAL A 77 10.62 -10.26 8.07
C VAL A 77 10.17 -8.92 8.66
N GLY A 78 9.30 -8.94 9.68
CA GLY A 78 8.80 -7.73 10.35
C GLY A 78 7.75 -6.97 9.56
N LEU A 79 7.14 -7.57 8.53
CA LEU A 79 6.04 -6.95 7.77
C LEU A 79 4.70 -7.20 8.46
N ASP A 80 4.48 -6.46 9.54
CA ASP A 80 3.16 -6.38 10.19
C ASP A 80 2.18 -5.48 9.43
N ALA A 81 0.94 -5.36 9.93
CA ALA A 81 -0.11 -4.59 9.26
C ALA A 81 0.23 -3.09 9.15
N VAL A 82 0.95 -2.51 10.11
CA VAL A 82 1.34 -1.10 10.12
C VAL A 82 2.47 -0.85 9.12
N ALA A 83 3.49 -1.70 9.15
CA ALA A 83 4.59 -1.75 8.20
C ALA A 83 4.10 -1.87 6.76
N VAL A 84 3.22 -2.84 6.49
CA VAL A 84 2.62 -3.06 5.16
C VAL A 84 1.81 -1.85 4.71
N ALA A 85 1.02 -1.23 5.60
CA ALA A 85 0.27 -0.04 5.24
C ALA A 85 1.17 1.16 4.89
N ARG A 86 2.29 1.33 5.60
CA ARG A 86 3.29 2.37 5.29
C ARG A 86 3.97 2.11 3.95
N LEU A 87 4.46 0.89 3.71
CA LEU A 87 5.11 0.52 2.45
C LEU A 87 4.18 0.58 1.25
N HIS A 88 2.90 0.26 1.43
CA HIS A 88 1.89 0.42 0.39
C HIS A 88 1.71 1.89 0.00
N ARG A 89 1.58 2.79 0.98
CA ARG A 89 1.52 4.24 0.74
C ARG A 89 2.78 4.78 0.06
N ALA A 90 3.93 4.20 0.37
CA ALA A 90 5.22 4.53 -0.26
C ALA A 90 5.41 3.90 -1.66
N GLY A 91 4.48 3.07 -2.15
CA GLY A 91 4.57 2.44 -3.47
C GLY A 91 5.58 1.28 -3.58
N VAL A 92 6.15 0.82 -2.46
CA VAL A 92 7.14 -0.28 -2.44
C VAL A 92 6.47 -1.64 -2.67
N LEU A 93 5.23 -1.79 -2.21
CA LEU A 93 4.40 -2.98 -2.40
C LEU A 93 2.95 -2.58 -2.66
N LEU A 94 2.15 -3.52 -3.14
CA LEU A 94 0.72 -3.35 -3.26
C LEU A 94 0.00 -4.22 -2.22
N ARG A 95 -0.71 -3.59 -1.29
CA ARG A 95 -1.58 -4.30 -0.34
C ARG A 95 -2.97 -4.45 -0.95
N LEU A 96 -3.44 -5.69 -1.13
CA LEU A 96 -4.77 -5.98 -1.67
C LEU A 96 -5.81 -6.22 -0.57
N ALA A 97 -5.41 -6.90 0.49
CA ALA A 97 -6.24 -7.22 1.66
C ALA A 97 -5.34 -7.46 2.88
N ASP A 98 -5.94 -7.84 4.01
CA ASP A 98 -5.17 -8.26 5.17
C ASP A 98 -4.36 -9.53 4.87
N GLY A 99 -3.05 -9.48 5.14
CA GLY A 99 -2.11 -10.56 4.82
C GLY A 99 -1.95 -10.89 3.33
N VAL A 100 -2.46 -10.05 2.41
CA VAL A 100 -2.33 -10.23 0.96
C VAL A 100 -1.60 -9.02 0.37
N VAL A 101 -0.31 -9.20 0.13
CA VAL A 101 0.54 -8.22 -0.55
C VAL A 101 1.09 -8.82 -1.84
N VAL A 102 1.19 -7.99 -2.87
CA VAL A 102 1.76 -8.34 -4.18
C VAL A 102 2.75 -7.26 -4.59
N ARG A 103 3.43 -7.49 -5.73
CA ARG A 103 4.37 -6.52 -6.28
C ARG A 103 3.66 -5.21 -6.65
N PRO A 104 4.37 -4.07 -6.59
CA PRO A 104 3.84 -2.83 -7.13
C PRO A 104 3.56 -2.99 -8.64
N GLY A 105 2.46 -2.40 -9.13
CA GLY A 105 2.04 -2.50 -10.53
C GLY A 105 1.30 -3.80 -10.91
N SER A 106 1.10 -4.74 -9.98
CA SER A 106 0.32 -5.96 -10.25
C SER A 106 -1.13 -5.68 -10.66
N ASP A 107 -1.69 -4.55 -10.27
CA ASP A 107 -3.02 -4.09 -10.67
C ASP A 107 -3.09 -3.65 -12.13
N ASP A 108 -2.10 -2.90 -12.62
CA ASP A 108 -2.03 -2.51 -14.03
C ASP A 108 -1.77 -3.72 -14.95
N LEU A 109 -0.86 -4.61 -14.54
CA LEU A 109 -0.61 -5.87 -15.23
C LEU A 109 -1.86 -6.74 -15.28
N ALA A 110 -2.60 -6.82 -14.17
CA ALA A 110 -3.84 -7.59 -14.14
C ALA A 110 -4.89 -6.98 -15.06
N LEU A 111 -5.05 -5.65 -15.07
CA LEU A 111 -5.98 -4.99 -15.97
C LEU A 111 -5.66 -5.30 -17.44
N ALA A 112 -4.38 -5.30 -17.82
CA ALA A 112 -3.96 -5.65 -19.17
C ALA A 112 -4.41 -7.08 -19.55
N VAL A 113 -4.13 -8.07 -18.70
CA VAL A 113 -4.57 -9.47 -18.92
C VAL A 113 -6.10 -9.58 -19.00
N LEU A 114 -6.82 -8.89 -18.12
CA LEU A 114 -8.28 -8.95 -18.06
C LEU A 114 -8.96 -8.28 -19.26
N ARG A 115 -8.30 -7.33 -19.94
CA ARG A 115 -8.82 -6.71 -21.17
C ARG A 115 -8.88 -7.71 -22.33
N ASP A 116 -7.99 -8.69 -22.36
CA ASP A 116 -7.93 -9.70 -23.42
C ASP A 116 -8.97 -10.82 -23.25
N LEU A 117 -9.64 -10.88 -22.10
CA LEU A 117 -10.74 -11.82 -21.88
C LEU A 117 -12.00 -11.43 -22.64
N ARG A 118 -12.81 -12.44 -22.98
CA ARG A 118 -14.19 -12.21 -23.43
C ARG A 118 -14.96 -11.51 -22.31
N GLN A 119 -15.61 -10.41 -22.66
CA GLN A 119 -16.36 -9.58 -21.72
C GLN A 119 -17.87 -9.90 -21.81
N PRO A 120 -18.60 -9.93 -20.68
CA PRO A 120 -18.09 -9.88 -19.31
C PRO A 120 -17.55 -11.25 -18.86
N PHE A 121 -16.59 -11.25 -17.94
CA PHE A 121 -15.96 -12.45 -17.38
C PHE A 121 -16.38 -12.71 -15.93
N THR A 122 -16.32 -13.97 -15.52
CA THR A 122 -16.51 -14.43 -14.15
C THR A 122 -15.23 -14.29 -13.33
N VAL A 123 -15.35 -14.34 -11.99
CA VAL A 123 -14.19 -14.42 -11.09
C VAL A 123 -13.29 -15.63 -11.41
N SER A 124 -13.90 -16.76 -11.79
CA SER A 124 -13.15 -17.98 -12.11
C SER A 124 -12.31 -17.82 -13.37
N GLU A 125 -12.84 -17.20 -14.41
CA GLU A 125 -12.10 -16.90 -15.66
C GLU A 125 -10.98 -15.90 -15.40
N ALA A 126 -11.25 -14.82 -14.65
CA ALA A 126 -10.21 -13.86 -14.25
C ALA A 126 -9.08 -14.55 -13.47
N ARG A 127 -9.42 -15.40 -12.49
CA ARG A 127 -8.43 -16.15 -11.71
C ARG A 127 -7.58 -17.07 -12.58
N GLN A 128 -8.20 -17.77 -13.54
CA GLN A 128 -7.50 -18.66 -14.46
C GLN A 128 -6.55 -17.87 -15.37
N ALA A 129 -7.03 -16.77 -15.96
CA ALA A 129 -6.25 -15.92 -16.84
C ALA A 129 -5.05 -15.28 -16.12
N LEU A 130 -5.26 -14.83 -14.88
CA LEU A 130 -4.22 -14.28 -14.03
C LEU A 130 -3.34 -15.35 -13.39
N GLY A 131 -3.54 -16.66 -13.65
CA GLY A 131 -2.67 -17.72 -13.10
C GLY A 131 -2.52 -17.71 -11.57
N THR A 132 -3.51 -17.20 -10.82
CA THR A 132 -3.38 -16.98 -9.37
C THR A 132 -4.45 -17.70 -8.55
N SER A 133 -4.34 -17.60 -7.24
CA SER A 133 -5.31 -18.15 -6.29
C SER A 133 -6.51 -17.23 -6.10
N ARG A 134 -7.63 -17.78 -5.59
CA ARG A 134 -8.79 -16.97 -5.21
C ARG A 134 -8.47 -15.95 -4.11
N ARG A 135 -7.52 -16.28 -3.20
CA ARG A 135 -7.02 -15.40 -2.14
C ARG A 135 -6.47 -14.08 -2.69
N VAL A 136 -5.86 -14.10 -3.87
CA VAL A 136 -5.28 -12.92 -4.52
C VAL A 136 -6.25 -12.32 -5.53
N ALA A 137 -6.87 -13.15 -6.38
CA ALA A 137 -7.74 -12.68 -7.47
C ALA A 137 -8.93 -11.85 -6.96
N LEU A 138 -9.59 -12.27 -5.87
CA LEU A 138 -10.76 -11.56 -5.36
C LEU A 138 -10.41 -10.15 -4.84
N PRO A 139 -9.43 -9.99 -3.91
CA PRO A 139 -8.98 -8.66 -3.50
C PRO A 139 -8.48 -7.78 -4.66
N LEU A 140 -7.77 -8.37 -5.62
CA LEU A 140 -7.28 -7.64 -6.79
C LEU A 140 -8.42 -7.09 -7.66
N LEU A 141 -9.44 -7.92 -7.94
CA LEU A 141 -10.65 -7.47 -8.63
C LEU A 141 -11.41 -6.42 -7.81
N GLY A 142 -11.45 -6.55 -6.49
CA GLY A 142 -12.04 -5.55 -5.60
C GLY A 142 -11.33 -4.20 -5.67
N LEU A 143 -10.00 -4.19 -5.74
CA LEU A 143 -9.20 -2.98 -5.96
C LEU A 143 -9.51 -2.36 -7.34
N LEU A 144 -9.59 -3.16 -8.39
CA LEU A 144 -9.92 -2.67 -9.74
C LEU A 144 -11.35 -2.11 -9.81
N ASP A 145 -12.30 -2.73 -9.10
CA ASP A 145 -13.68 -2.24 -8.98
C ASP A 145 -13.70 -0.89 -8.23
N ALA A 146 -13.01 -0.79 -7.09
CA ALA A 146 -12.93 0.42 -6.27
C ALA A 146 -12.23 1.59 -6.98
N THR A 147 -11.24 1.29 -7.83
CA THR A 147 -10.54 2.28 -8.66
C THR A 147 -11.26 2.56 -9.98
N GLY A 148 -12.44 1.96 -10.20
CA GLY A 148 -13.27 2.19 -11.38
C GLY A 148 -12.70 1.63 -12.69
N ARG A 149 -11.66 0.81 -12.63
CA ARG A 149 -10.99 0.16 -13.78
C ARG A 149 -11.75 -1.10 -14.24
N THR A 150 -12.53 -1.71 -13.36
CA THR A 150 -13.52 -2.74 -13.68
C THR A 150 -14.88 -2.35 -13.09
N VAL A 151 -15.94 -3.02 -13.56
CA VAL A 151 -17.28 -2.90 -12.99
C VAL A 151 -17.90 -4.28 -12.82
N ARG A 152 -18.42 -4.54 -11.60
CA ARG A 152 -19.26 -5.71 -11.30
C ARG A 152 -20.69 -5.46 -11.77
N LEU A 153 -21.24 -6.41 -12.51
CA LEU A 153 -22.60 -6.40 -13.03
C LEU A 153 -23.57 -7.09 -12.06
N ALA A 154 -24.87 -6.99 -12.34
CA ALA A 154 -25.93 -7.55 -11.49
C ALA A 154 -25.89 -9.09 -11.39
N ASP A 155 -25.27 -9.77 -12.36
CA ASP A 155 -25.12 -11.23 -12.43
C ASP A 155 -23.75 -11.71 -11.90
N ASP A 156 -23.06 -10.88 -11.11
CA ASP A 156 -21.74 -11.14 -10.55
C ASP A 156 -20.57 -11.29 -11.53
N ARG A 157 -20.82 -11.17 -12.84
CA ARG A 157 -19.75 -11.01 -13.83
C ARG A 157 -19.17 -9.61 -13.75
N ARG A 158 -17.99 -9.46 -14.33
CA ARG A 158 -17.26 -8.19 -14.42
C ARG A 158 -16.93 -7.87 -15.86
N ARG A 159 -16.76 -6.58 -16.14
CA ARG A 159 -16.08 -6.13 -17.34
C ARG A 159 -15.05 -5.06 -17.02
N THR A 160 -14.03 -4.96 -17.85
CA THR A 160 -13.11 -3.82 -17.85
C THR A 160 -13.86 -2.55 -18.30
N ARG A 161 -13.38 -1.39 -17.84
CA ARG A 161 -13.83 -0.08 -18.32
C ARG A 161 -12.89 0.48 -19.38
#